data_AF-A0A957V3G1-F1
#
_entry.id   AF-A0A957V3G1-F1
#
_cell.length_a   1.000
_cell.length_b   1.000
_cell.length_c   1.000
_cell.angle_alpha   90.00
_cell.angle_beta   90.00
_cell.angle_gamma   90.00
#
_symmetry.space_group_name_H-M   'P 1'
#
loop_
_entity.id
_entity.type
_entity.pdbx_description
1 polymer ?
#
loop_
_entity_poly.entity_id
_entity_poly.type
_entity_poly.pdbx_seq_one_letter_code
_entity_poly.pdbx_strand_id
1 'polypeptide(L)'
;LIVALATNGTLIDATVARKIKESGVRRVSISFDGADAETHDIFRGRGAFDKSIAGMNYLHEIGVPYQINTTVARHNVHQMEQTLALAKDLEAQALHLFLLVPVGCGVEIADDQQISATEYEGVLNWMYDAEMEGGIELKATCAPHYFRIARQRQAEERRQGIFRERPASHHRQQHAGGNGHPGGHPGGHPGNGRPGGHPGNEEARQAMNAMTKGCLAGTGVCFVSHRGEVFPCGYLPVEAGNIRRQPFREIWEDSALFTELRDSSLLGGKCGLCEFKNVCGGCRARAYGMTMEYMGEEPFCTYEPMVMRRAGDAPINLHLSESTN
;
A
#
# COMPACT_ATOMS: atom_id res chain seq x y z
N LEU A 1 -2.66 -21.55 6.09
CA LEU A 1 -2.11 -20.22 5.76
C LEU A 1 -2.27 -20.02 4.26
N ILE A 2 -2.78 -18.87 3.83
CA ILE A 2 -2.76 -18.52 2.41
C ILE A 2 -1.36 -17.99 2.10
N VAL A 3 -0.69 -18.55 1.08
CA VAL A 3 0.69 -18.21 0.75
C VAL A 3 0.74 -17.53 -0.61
N ALA A 4 1.48 -16.43 -0.68
CA ALA A 4 1.80 -15.72 -1.91
C ALA A 4 3.32 -15.60 -2.07
N LEU A 5 3.78 -15.45 -3.31
CA LEU A 5 5.19 -15.31 -3.66
C LEU A 5 5.42 -13.96 -4.34
N ALA A 6 6.40 -13.18 -3.89
CA ALA A 6 6.87 -11.99 -4.60
C ALA A 6 8.23 -12.29 -5.27
N THR A 7 8.40 -11.89 -6.52
CA THR A 7 9.61 -12.15 -7.33
C THR A 7 9.73 -11.13 -8.47
N ASN A 8 10.90 -11.05 -9.11
CA ASN A 8 11.07 -10.28 -10.34
C ASN A 8 10.59 -11.05 -11.59
N GLY A 9 10.24 -12.33 -11.48
CA GLY A 9 9.69 -13.13 -12.58
C GLY A 9 10.70 -13.63 -13.62
N THR A 10 11.91 -13.06 -13.66
CA THR A 10 12.87 -13.28 -14.76
C THR A 10 13.44 -14.70 -14.88
N LEU A 11 13.30 -15.53 -13.84
CA LEU A 11 13.75 -16.92 -13.79
C LEU A 11 12.59 -17.92 -13.73
N ILE A 12 11.35 -17.46 -13.95
CA ILE A 12 10.21 -18.36 -14.03
C ILE A 12 10.20 -18.98 -15.43
N ASP A 13 10.52 -20.27 -15.49
CA ASP A 13 10.30 -21.12 -16.66
C ASP A 13 9.18 -22.13 -16.40
N ALA A 14 8.89 -23.02 -17.36
CA ALA A 14 7.88 -24.07 -17.21
C ALA A 14 8.15 -25.03 -16.02
N THR A 15 9.41 -25.23 -15.62
CA THR A 15 9.76 -26.08 -14.47
C THR A 15 9.53 -25.34 -13.16
N VAL A 16 9.97 -24.09 -13.06
CA VAL A 16 9.77 -23.24 -11.88
C VAL A 16 8.28 -22.94 -11.67
N ALA A 17 7.53 -22.65 -12.72
CA ALA A 17 6.09 -22.41 -12.65
C ALA A 17 5.34 -23.63 -12.05
N ARG A 18 5.68 -24.85 -12.49
CA ARG A 18 5.12 -26.08 -11.89
C ARG A 18 5.47 -26.22 -10.42
N LYS A 19 6.73 -25.97 -10.04
CA LYS A 19 7.15 -25.99 -8.62
C LYS A 19 6.36 -24.97 -7.77
N ILE A 20 6.13 -23.76 -8.29
CA ILE A 20 5.32 -22.74 -7.63
C ILE A 20 3.90 -23.27 -7.38
N LYS A 21 3.26 -23.85 -8.40
CA LYS A 21 1.92 -24.43 -8.31
C LYS A 21 1.85 -25.57 -7.30
N GLU A 22 2.79 -26.51 -7.38
CA GLU A 22 2.88 -27.68 -6.49
C GLU A 22 3.15 -27.30 -5.03
N SER A 23 3.83 -26.17 -4.79
CA SER A 23 4.08 -25.63 -3.44
C SER A 23 2.83 -25.05 -2.77
N GLY A 24 1.70 -24.95 -3.48
CA GLY A 24 0.46 -24.39 -2.95
C GLY A 24 0.42 -22.86 -2.91
N VAL A 25 1.34 -22.18 -3.62
CA VAL A 25 1.30 -20.71 -3.77
C VAL A 25 0.02 -20.33 -4.50
N ARG A 26 -0.73 -19.40 -3.91
CA ARG A 26 -2.05 -18.98 -4.41
C ARG A 26 -2.01 -17.81 -5.36
N ARG A 27 -0.96 -16.98 -5.26
CA ARG A 27 -0.75 -15.84 -6.14
C ARG A 27 0.74 -15.49 -6.21
N VAL A 28 1.21 -15.17 -7.40
CA VAL A 28 2.57 -14.66 -7.62
C VAL A 28 2.51 -13.16 -7.92
N SER A 29 3.40 -12.40 -7.31
CA SER A 29 3.54 -10.98 -7.54
C SER A 29 4.85 -10.73 -8.27
N ILE A 30 4.75 -10.10 -9.44
CA ILE A 30 5.88 -9.82 -10.33
C ILE A 30 6.20 -8.33 -10.26
N SER A 31 7.44 -8.01 -9.91
CA SER A 31 7.96 -6.64 -9.97
C SER A 31 8.08 -6.17 -11.42
N PHE A 32 7.39 -5.09 -11.78
CA PHE A 32 7.32 -4.59 -13.15
C PHE A 32 7.13 -3.06 -13.18
N ASP A 33 8.15 -2.34 -13.66
CA ASP A 33 8.25 -0.87 -13.45
C ASP A 33 8.25 -0.03 -14.73
N GLY A 34 7.62 -0.50 -15.81
CA GLY A 34 7.45 0.26 -17.03
C GLY A 34 6.43 -0.38 -17.96
N ALA A 35 5.81 0.42 -18.82
CA ALA A 35 4.88 -0.06 -19.84
C ALA A 35 5.62 -0.63 -21.08
N ASP A 36 6.93 -0.40 -21.17
CA ASP A 36 7.80 -0.89 -22.23
C ASP A 36 9.17 -1.33 -21.67
N ALA A 37 9.95 -2.01 -22.50
CA ALA A 37 11.26 -2.52 -22.13
C ALA A 37 12.26 -1.41 -21.81
N GLU A 38 12.20 -0.28 -22.51
CA GLU A 38 13.09 0.86 -22.28
C GLU A 38 12.94 1.38 -20.85
N THR A 39 11.69 1.62 -20.42
CA THR A 39 11.37 2.16 -19.09
C THR A 39 11.60 1.13 -17.98
N HIS A 40 11.16 -0.12 -18.18
CA HIS A 40 11.30 -1.17 -17.18
C HIS A 40 12.77 -1.53 -16.94
N ASP A 41 13.56 -1.71 -18.00
CA ASP A 41 14.92 -2.24 -17.91
C ASP A 41 15.91 -1.21 -17.33
N ILE A 42 15.63 0.10 -17.43
CA ILE A 42 16.40 1.15 -16.76
C ILE A 42 16.50 0.86 -15.25
N PHE A 43 15.40 0.39 -14.66
CA PHE A 43 15.30 0.15 -13.22
C PHE A 43 15.57 -1.31 -12.83
N ARG A 44 15.14 -2.27 -13.65
CA ARG A 44 15.17 -3.72 -13.33
C ARG A 44 16.31 -4.48 -13.99
N GLY A 45 17.07 -3.83 -14.86
CA GLY A 45 18.20 -4.39 -15.60
C GLY A 45 17.82 -4.86 -17.01
N ARG A 46 18.81 -4.87 -17.90
CA ARG A 46 18.62 -5.18 -19.32
C ARG A 46 18.02 -6.56 -19.56
N GLY A 47 16.97 -6.61 -20.38
CA GLY A 47 16.20 -7.80 -20.74
C GLY A 47 15.29 -8.31 -19.63
N ALA A 48 15.04 -7.52 -18.58
CA ALA A 48 14.16 -7.92 -17.48
C ALA A 48 12.69 -7.89 -17.92
N PHE A 49 12.29 -6.93 -18.76
CA PHE A 49 10.93 -6.80 -19.28
C PHE A 49 10.46 -8.09 -19.98
N ASP A 50 11.17 -8.52 -21.02
CA ASP A 50 10.81 -9.70 -21.81
C ASP A 50 10.82 -10.98 -20.97
N LYS A 51 11.81 -11.13 -20.08
CA LYS A 51 11.89 -12.30 -19.19
C LYS A 51 10.76 -12.34 -18.18
N SER A 52 10.35 -11.18 -17.66
CA SER A 52 9.24 -11.10 -16.71
C SER A 52 7.90 -11.40 -17.39
N ILE A 53 7.70 -10.91 -18.63
CA ILE A 53 6.55 -11.28 -19.46
C ILE A 53 6.52 -12.78 -19.74
N ALA A 54 7.66 -13.37 -20.14
CA ALA A 54 7.76 -14.81 -20.33
C ALA A 54 7.40 -15.58 -19.05
N GLY A 55 7.89 -15.13 -17.89
CA GLY A 55 7.54 -15.70 -16.59
C GLY A 55 6.04 -15.62 -16.26
N MET A 56 5.39 -14.49 -16.57
CA MET A 56 3.94 -14.32 -16.43
C MET A 56 3.17 -15.28 -17.34
N ASN A 57 3.60 -15.45 -18.59
CA ASN A 57 2.98 -16.38 -19.54
C ASN A 57 3.05 -17.83 -19.03
N TYR A 58 4.21 -18.27 -18.49
CA TYR A 58 4.30 -19.62 -17.90
C TYR A 58 3.35 -19.83 -16.72
N LEU A 59 3.14 -18.80 -15.88
CA LEU A 59 2.17 -18.86 -14.78
C LEU A 59 0.73 -18.91 -15.31
N HIS A 60 0.42 -18.10 -16.33
CA HIS A 60 -0.86 -18.06 -17.01
C HIS A 60 -1.23 -19.43 -17.58
N GLU A 61 -0.34 -20.06 -18.36
CA GLU A 61 -0.55 -21.35 -19.02
C GLU A 61 -0.92 -22.48 -18.03
N ILE A 62 -0.36 -22.45 -16.82
CA ILE A 62 -0.64 -23.47 -15.79
C ILE A 62 -1.75 -23.04 -14.83
N GLY A 63 -2.37 -21.88 -15.03
CA GLY A 63 -3.46 -21.35 -14.21
C GLY A 63 -3.04 -20.92 -12.81
N VAL A 64 -1.80 -20.44 -12.62
CA VAL A 64 -1.38 -19.80 -11.37
C VAL A 64 -1.64 -18.29 -11.47
N PRO A 65 -2.53 -17.72 -10.64
CA PRO A 65 -2.80 -16.29 -10.64
C PRO A 65 -1.55 -15.46 -10.37
N TYR A 66 -1.43 -14.33 -11.07
CA TYR A 66 -0.41 -13.33 -10.77
C TYR A 66 -0.96 -11.92 -10.68
N GLN A 67 -0.11 -11.04 -10.15
CA GLN A 67 -0.31 -9.60 -10.11
C GLN A 67 0.97 -8.89 -10.47
N ILE A 68 0.83 -7.64 -10.88
CA ILE A 68 1.94 -6.74 -11.15
C ILE A 68 2.12 -5.79 -9.97
N ASN A 69 3.38 -5.61 -9.56
CA ASN A 69 3.77 -4.59 -8.60
C ASN A 69 4.69 -3.58 -9.27
N THR A 70 4.25 -2.33 -9.31
CA THR A 70 4.97 -1.22 -9.93
C THR A 70 5.42 -0.24 -8.86
N THR A 71 6.73 -0.01 -8.76
CA THR A 71 7.32 1.08 -7.99
C THR A 71 7.15 2.36 -8.77
N VAL A 72 6.33 3.28 -8.27
CA VAL A 72 6.10 4.56 -8.94
C VAL A 72 7.27 5.50 -8.66
N ALA A 73 7.90 5.95 -9.73
CA ALA A 73 9.14 6.72 -9.72
C ALA A 73 9.20 7.66 -10.92
N ARG A 74 10.15 8.60 -10.92
CA ARG A 74 10.29 9.61 -11.98
C ARG A 74 10.40 9.01 -13.39
N HIS A 75 11.13 7.91 -13.55
CA HIS A 75 11.27 7.26 -14.86
C HIS A 75 9.97 6.69 -15.42
N ASN A 76 8.96 6.36 -14.61
CA ASN A 76 7.74 5.69 -15.08
C ASN A 76 6.42 6.37 -14.73
N VAL A 77 6.41 7.42 -13.90
CA VAL A 77 5.17 8.08 -13.42
C VAL A 77 4.30 8.61 -14.57
N HIS A 78 4.91 8.97 -15.69
CA HIS A 78 4.20 9.42 -16.90
C HIS A 78 3.55 8.27 -17.70
N GLN A 79 3.83 7.01 -17.34
CA GLN A 79 3.33 5.80 -18.01
C GLN A 79 2.24 5.05 -17.20
N MET A 80 1.64 5.66 -16.18
CA MET A 80 0.72 4.94 -15.28
C MET A 80 -0.52 4.38 -16.00
N GLU A 81 -1.07 5.11 -16.96
CA GLU A 81 -2.20 4.64 -17.78
C GLU A 81 -1.82 3.47 -18.69
N GLN A 82 -0.64 3.55 -19.34
CA GLN A 82 -0.11 2.51 -20.20
C GLN A 82 0.25 1.26 -19.38
N THR A 83 0.78 1.43 -18.18
CA THR A 83 1.06 0.33 -17.25
C THR A 83 -0.22 -0.38 -16.83
N LEU A 84 -1.29 0.39 -16.56
CA LEU A 84 -2.61 -0.17 -16.28
C LEU A 84 -3.19 -0.94 -17.46
N ALA A 85 -3.11 -0.38 -18.67
CA ALA A 85 -3.55 -1.04 -19.89
C ALA A 85 -2.78 -2.35 -20.11
N LEU A 86 -1.45 -2.31 -20.02
CA LEU A 86 -0.60 -3.49 -20.16
C LEU A 86 -0.93 -4.56 -19.11
N ALA A 87 -1.17 -4.18 -17.85
CA ALA A 87 -1.55 -5.12 -16.81
C ALA A 87 -2.89 -5.83 -17.13
N LYS A 88 -3.85 -5.12 -17.72
CA LYS A 88 -5.12 -5.69 -18.19
C LYS A 88 -4.91 -6.62 -19.40
N ASP A 89 -4.10 -6.20 -20.36
CA ASP A 89 -3.79 -6.99 -21.57
C ASP A 89 -3.03 -8.28 -21.23
N LEU A 90 -2.16 -8.23 -20.22
CA LEU A 90 -1.48 -9.40 -19.66
C LEU A 90 -2.38 -10.21 -18.71
N GLU A 91 -3.68 -9.92 -18.61
CA GLU A 91 -4.63 -10.62 -17.74
C GLU A 91 -4.18 -10.74 -16.27
N ALA A 92 -3.41 -9.76 -15.79
CA ALA A 92 -2.98 -9.73 -14.39
C ALA A 92 -4.20 -9.52 -13.48
N GLN A 93 -4.26 -10.21 -12.36
CA GLN A 93 -5.41 -10.08 -11.46
C GLN A 93 -5.42 -8.77 -10.67
N ALA A 94 -4.25 -8.12 -10.51
CA ALA A 94 -4.13 -6.81 -9.85
C ALA A 94 -2.91 -6.06 -10.36
N LEU A 95 -2.98 -4.74 -10.23
CA LEU A 95 -1.86 -3.82 -10.29
C LEU A 95 -1.72 -3.13 -8.93
N HIS A 96 -0.61 -3.40 -8.24
CA HIS A 96 -0.27 -2.75 -6.98
C HIS A 96 0.78 -1.66 -7.24
N LEU A 97 0.46 -0.44 -6.86
CA LEU A 97 1.36 0.71 -6.96
C LEU A 97 2.13 0.86 -5.65
N PHE A 98 3.45 0.73 -5.70
CA PHE A 98 4.36 0.88 -4.58
C PHE A 98 4.96 2.27 -4.63
N LEU A 99 4.69 3.07 -3.59
CA LEU A 99 5.22 4.42 -3.51
C LEU A 99 6.55 4.37 -2.76
N LEU A 100 7.64 4.69 -3.46
CA LEU A 100 9.04 4.53 -3.02
C LEU A 100 9.26 4.96 -1.57
N VAL A 101 9.75 4.09 -0.69
CA VAL A 101 10.12 4.44 0.70
C VAL A 101 11.65 4.54 0.77
N PRO A 102 12.23 5.65 1.25
CA PRO A 102 13.68 5.86 1.25
C PRO A 102 14.37 5.09 2.40
N VAL A 103 14.30 3.77 2.35
CA VAL A 103 14.86 2.83 3.34
C VAL A 103 15.39 1.59 2.62
N GLY A 104 16.45 0.98 3.17
CA GLY A 104 17.12 -0.15 2.53
C GLY A 104 17.62 0.20 1.12
N CYS A 105 17.34 -0.67 0.13
CA CYS A 105 17.69 -0.40 -1.27
C CYS A 105 17.02 0.86 -1.85
N GLY A 106 15.97 1.39 -1.20
CA GLY A 106 15.32 2.64 -1.60
C GLY A 106 16.13 3.89 -1.26
N VAL A 107 17.16 3.80 -0.41
CA VAL A 107 18.01 4.96 -0.05
C VAL A 107 18.85 5.41 -1.24
N GLU A 108 19.47 4.48 -1.96
CA GLU A 108 20.34 4.79 -3.11
C GLU A 108 19.56 5.32 -4.33
N ILE A 109 18.26 5.07 -4.38
CA ILE A 109 17.35 5.37 -5.50
C ILE A 109 16.53 6.65 -5.23
N ALA A 110 16.43 7.09 -3.97
CA ALA A 110 15.51 8.16 -3.60
C ALA A 110 15.89 9.52 -4.19
N ASP A 111 17.18 9.85 -4.29
CA ASP A 111 17.59 11.21 -4.66
C ASP A 111 17.27 11.56 -6.11
N ASP A 112 17.32 10.59 -7.03
CA ASP A 112 17.07 10.80 -8.46
C ASP A 112 15.68 10.32 -8.91
N GLN A 113 15.13 9.25 -8.31
CA GLN A 113 13.88 8.63 -8.75
C GLN A 113 12.63 8.98 -7.93
N GLN A 114 12.75 9.61 -6.76
CA GLN A 114 11.59 9.96 -5.95
C GLN A 114 10.78 11.08 -6.62
N ILE A 115 9.48 10.82 -6.83
CA ILE A 115 8.52 11.82 -7.30
C ILE A 115 8.28 12.88 -6.20
N SER A 116 7.75 14.05 -6.53
CA SER A 116 7.36 15.05 -5.53
C SER A 116 6.10 14.66 -4.74
N ALA A 117 5.86 15.31 -3.61
CA ALA A 117 4.62 15.13 -2.83
C ALA A 117 3.35 15.48 -3.64
N THR A 118 3.44 16.46 -4.55
CA THR A 118 2.33 16.83 -5.44
C THR A 118 2.05 15.76 -6.48
N GLU A 119 3.09 15.22 -7.14
CA GLU A 119 2.96 14.11 -8.08
C GLU A 119 2.40 12.86 -7.38
N TYR A 120 2.86 12.58 -6.16
CA TYR A 120 2.36 11.49 -5.33
C TYR A 120 0.84 11.62 -5.11
N GLU A 121 0.37 12.79 -4.67
CA GLU A 121 -1.06 13.06 -4.48
C GLU A 121 -1.83 12.90 -5.80
N GLY A 122 -1.25 13.36 -6.92
CA GLY A 122 -1.80 13.22 -8.27
C GLY A 122 -1.98 11.77 -8.68
N VAL A 123 -0.95 10.93 -8.52
CA VAL A 123 -1.01 9.48 -8.81
C VAL A 123 -2.11 8.80 -8.00
N LEU A 124 -2.28 9.16 -6.73
CA LEU A 124 -3.33 8.56 -5.90
C LEU A 124 -4.74 9.01 -6.28
N ASN A 125 -4.93 10.24 -6.75
CA ASN A 125 -6.22 10.67 -7.29
C ASN A 125 -6.52 9.99 -8.63
N TRP A 126 -5.52 9.88 -9.51
CA TRP A 126 -5.65 9.09 -10.75
C TRP A 126 -6.02 7.64 -10.44
N MET A 127 -5.34 7.00 -9.47
CA MET A 127 -5.65 5.63 -9.06
C MET A 127 -7.09 5.49 -8.56
N TYR A 128 -7.62 6.48 -7.85
CA TYR A 128 -9.03 6.49 -7.43
C TYR A 128 -9.98 6.47 -8.63
N ASP A 129 -9.71 7.27 -9.66
CA ASP A 129 -10.52 7.30 -10.87
C ASP A 129 -10.42 5.99 -11.65
N ALA A 130 -9.20 5.47 -11.84
CA ALA A 130 -8.97 4.17 -12.46
C ALA A 130 -9.64 3.01 -11.70
N GLU A 131 -9.68 3.06 -10.36
CA GLU A 131 -10.37 2.07 -9.54
C GLU A 131 -11.89 2.14 -9.73
N MET A 132 -12.47 3.33 -9.89
CA MET A 132 -13.89 3.52 -10.18
C MET A 132 -14.29 3.00 -11.57
N GLU A 133 -13.40 3.07 -12.55
CA GLU A 133 -13.62 2.46 -13.87
C GLU A 133 -13.58 0.93 -13.81
N GLY A 134 -12.72 0.37 -12.94
CA GLY A 134 -12.63 -1.06 -12.68
C GLY A 134 -11.86 -1.84 -13.77
N GLY A 135 -12.19 -3.13 -13.87
CA GLY A 135 -11.55 -4.07 -14.80
C GLY A 135 -10.29 -4.76 -14.26
N ILE A 136 -9.64 -4.22 -13.23
CA ILE A 136 -8.53 -4.86 -12.53
C ILE A 136 -8.49 -4.39 -11.07
N GLU A 137 -8.00 -5.23 -10.16
CA GLU A 137 -7.81 -4.82 -8.77
C GLU A 137 -6.64 -3.82 -8.66
N LEU A 138 -6.91 -2.66 -8.10
CA LEU A 138 -5.88 -1.64 -7.81
C LEU A 138 -5.62 -1.54 -6.31
N LYS A 139 -4.35 -1.33 -5.95
CA LYS A 139 -3.95 -1.11 -4.56
C LYS A 139 -2.75 -0.18 -4.46
N ALA A 140 -2.87 0.82 -3.58
CA ALA A 140 -1.76 1.65 -3.17
C ALA A 140 -1.01 0.99 -2.01
N THR A 141 0.28 0.71 -2.20
CA THR A 141 1.17 0.10 -1.19
C THR A 141 2.16 1.15 -0.69
N CYS A 142 2.38 1.16 0.63
CA CYS A 142 3.16 2.21 1.32
C CYS A 142 2.62 3.63 1.10
N ALA A 143 1.32 3.73 0.80
CA ALA A 143 0.60 4.97 0.53
C ALA A 143 -0.71 5.10 1.32
N PRO A 144 -0.65 5.20 2.66
CA PRO A 144 -1.86 5.33 3.49
C PRO A 144 -2.73 6.54 3.15
N HIS A 145 -2.13 7.56 2.52
CA HIS A 145 -2.81 8.72 1.92
C HIS A 145 -4.01 8.35 1.07
N TYR A 146 -3.96 7.22 0.38
CA TYR A 146 -5.03 6.78 -0.50
C TYR A 146 -6.37 6.70 0.23
N PHE A 147 -6.37 6.24 1.49
CA PHE A 147 -7.60 6.16 2.29
C PHE A 147 -8.14 7.54 2.68
N ARG A 148 -7.27 8.54 2.88
CA ARG A 148 -7.68 9.93 3.07
C ARG A 148 -8.33 10.46 1.79
N ILE A 149 -7.66 10.30 0.65
CA ILE A 149 -8.14 10.76 -0.67
C ILE A 149 -9.49 10.12 -0.99
N ALA A 150 -9.62 8.81 -0.82
CA ALA A 150 -10.88 8.11 -1.03
C ALA A 150 -12.01 8.70 -0.17
N ARG A 151 -11.77 9.00 1.11
CA ARG A 151 -12.77 9.63 1.99
C ARG A 151 -13.13 11.05 1.55
N GLN A 152 -12.15 11.83 1.10
CA GLN A 152 -12.35 13.19 0.59
C GLN A 152 -13.17 13.19 -0.71
N ARG A 153 -12.75 12.40 -1.70
CA ARG A 153 -13.43 12.23 -3.00
C ARG A 153 -14.87 11.75 -2.83
N GLN A 154 -15.10 10.75 -1.98
CA GLN A 154 -16.45 10.26 -1.69
C GLN A 154 -17.32 11.32 -1.01
N ALA A 155 -16.76 12.17 -0.14
CA ALA A 155 -17.50 13.25 0.49
C ALA A 155 -17.86 14.35 -0.51
N GLU A 156 -16.95 14.65 -1.44
CA GLU A 156 -17.17 15.60 -2.54
C GLU A 156 -18.25 15.10 -3.51
N GLU A 157 -18.15 13.85 -3.97
CA GLU A 157 -19.17 13.22 -4.82
C GLU A 157 -20.56 13.29 -4.17
N ARG A 158 -20.67 12.99 -2.87
CA ARG A 158 -21.93 13.11 -2.13
C ARG A 158 -22.47 14.54 -2.10
N ARG A 159 -21.60 15.56 -1.94
CA ARG A 159 -22.00 16.98 -1.99
C ARG A 159 -22.48 17.39 -3.38
N GLN A 160 -21.93 16.78 -4.42
CA GLN A 160 -22.33 17.00 -5.82
C GLN A 160 -23.52 16.14 -6.25
N GLY A 161 -24.05 15.27 -5.37
CA GLY A 161 -25.14 14.36 -5.70
C GLY A 161 -24.75 13.20 -6.62
N ILE A 162 -23.44 12.91 -6.75
CA ILE A 162 -22.92 11.81 -7.55
C ILE A 162 -22.93 10.52 -6.71
N PHE A 163 -23.63 9.50 -7.19
CA PHE A 163 -23.67 8.17 -6.58
C PHE A 163 -23.09 7.15 -7.56
N ARG A 164 -21.92 6.61 -7.23
CA ARG A 164 -21.27 5.51 -7.97
C ARG A 164 -21.38 4.21 -7.18
N GLU A 165 -21.65 3.11 -7.88
CA GLU A 165 -21.44 1.78 -7.32
C GLU A 165 -19.95 1.59 -7.03
N ARG A 166 -19.62 1.09 -5.84
CA ARG A 166 -18.24 0.98 -5.41
C ARG A 166 -17.69 -0.39 -5.81
N PRO A 167 -16.46 -0.46 -6.34
CA PRO A 167 -15.86 -1.74 -6.64
C PRO A 167 -15.64 -2.53 -5.35
N ALA A 168 -15.56 -3.86 -5.47
CA ALA A 168 -15.36 -4.76 -4.33
C ALA A 168 -14.12 -4.42 -3.49
N SER A 169 -13.15 -3.72 -4.08
CA SER A 169 -11.96 -3.18 -3.41
C SER A 169 -12.23 -2.07 -2.41
N HIS A 170 -13.29 -1.29 -2.60
CA HIS A 170 -13.70 -0.24 -1.67
C HIS A 170 -14.53 -0.74 -0.49
N HIS A 171 -15.35 -1.78 -0.66
CA HIS A 171 -16.16 -2.35 0.44
C HIS A 171 -15.29 -2.86 1.60
N ARG A 172 -14.05 -3.28 1.31
CA ARG A 172 -13.05 -3.71 2.31
C ARG A 172 -12.57 -2.57 3.21
N GLN A 173 -12.59 -1.33 2.71
CA GLN A 173 -12.13 -0.13 3.42
C GLN A 173 -13.17 0.40 4.44
N GLN A 174 -14.42 -0.09 4.39
CA GLN A 174 -15.48 0.37 5.30
C GLN A 174 -15.45 -0.33 6.67
N HIS A 175 -15.04 -1.61 6.71
CA HIS A 175 -14.93 -2.40 7.96
C HIS A 175 -13.59 -2.19 8.70
N ALA A 176 -12.72 -1.38 8.11
CA ALA A 176 -11.38 -1.02 8.57
C ALA A 176 -11.29 -0.24 9.90
N GLY A 177 -12.42 0.28 10.39
CA GLY A 177 -12.47 1.25 11.50
C GLY A 177 -13.33 0.83 12.68
N GLY A 178 -13.80 -0.42 12.73
CA GLY A 178 -14.42 -0.97 13.94
C GLY A 178 -13.32 -1.47 14.88
N ASN A 179 -13.49 -1.31 16.19
CA ASN A 179 -12.69 -1.93 17.25
C ASN A 179 -12.81 -3.48 17.25
N GLY A 180 -12.65 -4.11 16.10
CA GLY A 180 -12.72 -5.54 15.91
C GLY A 180 -11.43 -6.19 16.35
N HIS A 181 -11.51 -6.92 17.45
CA HIS A 181 -10.53 -7.90 17.90
C HIS A 181 -9.91 -8.68 16.71
N PRO A 182 -8.60 -8.96 16.70
CA PRO A 182 -7.99 -9.83 15.70
C PRO A 182 -8.42 -11.27 16.01
N GLY A 183 -9.57 -11.69 15.44
CA GLY A 183 -10.13 -13.02 15.67
C GLY A 183 -11.58 -13.25 15.23
N GLY A 184 -12.29 -12.22 14.75
CA GLY A 184 -13.68 -12.37 14.32
C GLY A 184 -13.82 -13.02 12.94
N HIS A 185 -14.31 -14.26 12.90
CA HIS A 185 -14.83 -14.88 11.67
C HIS A 185 -15.84 -13.97 10.95
N PRO A 186 -15.82 -13.88 9.61
CA PRO A 186 -16.84 -13.13 8.88
C PRO A 186 -18.14 -13.93 8.85
N GLY A 187 -18.95 -13.78 9.90
CA GLY A 187 -20.37 -14.13 9.88
C GLY A 187 -21.18 -12.93 9.36
N GLY A 188 -21.50 -12.93 8.07
CA GLY A 188 -22.38 -11.93 7.45
C GLY A 188 -22.97 -12.46 6.14
N HIS A 189 -24.30 -12.56 6.09
CA HIS A 189 -25.10 -13.18 5.03
C HIS A 189 -24.82 -12.63 3.61
N PRO A 190 -24.97 -13.46 2.56
CA PRO A 190 -24.66 -13.08 1.19
C PRO A 190 -25.78 -12.20 0.59
N GLY A 191 -25.45 -10.96 0.27
CA GLY A 191 -26.22 -10.16 -0.67
C GLY A 191 -26.00 -10.69 -2.08
N ASN A 192 -27.07 -11.08 -2.75
CA ASN A 192 -27.08 -11.60 -4.12
C ASN A 192 -26.59 -10.55 -5.12
N GLY A 193 -25.41 -10.79 -5.70
CA GLY A 193 -24.87 -10.06 -6.83
C GLY A 193 -23.59 -10.74 -7.30
N ARG A 194 -23.71 -11.83 -8.07
CA ARG A 194 -22.56 -12.52 -8.69
C ARG A 194 -22.30 -11.95 -10.09
N PRO A 195 -21.09 -11.50 -10.41
CA PRO A 195 -20.42 -11.87 -11.65
C PRO A 195 -19.63 -13.15 -11.40
N GLY A 196 -19.67 -14.09 -12.36
CA GLY A 196 -19.09 -15.43 -12.22
C GLY A 196 -17.61 -15.43 -11.84
N GLY A 197 -17.28 -16.03 -10.70
CA GLY A 197 -15.91 -16.28 -10.27
C GLY A 197 -15.78 -17.72 -9.78
N HIS A 198 -14.77 -18.44 -10.28
CA HIS A 198 -14.41 -19.77 -9.78
C HIS A 198 -14.03 -19.72 -8.29
N PRO A 199 -14.37 -20.74 -7.46
CA PRO A 199 -14.09 -20.76 -6.02
C PRO A 199 -12.61 -20.56 -5.67
N GLY A 200 -11.68 -20.97 -6.55
CA GLY A 200 -10.24 -20.80 -6.34
C GLY A 200 -9.75 -19.35 -6.38
N ASN A 201 -10.57 -18.43 -6.90
CA ASN A 201 -10.19 -17.03 -7.13
C ASN A 201 -10.26 -16.18 -5.86
N GLU A 202 -11.12 -16.54 -4.89
CA GLU A 202 -11.31 -15.73 -3.68
C GLU A 202 -10.11 -15.83 -2.72
N GLU A 203 -9.58 -17.03 -2.49
CA GLU A 203 -8.38 -17.21 -1.67
C GLU A 203 -7.12 -16.64 -2.35
N ALA A 204 -7.02 -16.75 -3.68
CA ALA A 204 -5.95 -16.11 -4.45
C ALA A 204 -6.01 -14.58 -4.32
N ARG A 205 -7.22 -14.02 -4.40
CA ARG A 205 -7.48 -12.61 -4.16
C ARG A 205 -7.10 -12.20 -2.73
N GLN A 206 -7.44 -13.00 -1.72
CA GLN A 206 -7.08 -12.74 -0.32
C GLN A 206 -5.57 -12.80 -0.04
N ALA A 207 -4.82 -13.63 -0.77
CA ALA A 207 -3.39 -13.89 -0.54
C ALA A 207 -2.50 -12.63 -0.48
N MET A 208 -2.85 -11.56 -1.20
CA MET A 208 -2.05 -10.33 -1.30
C MET A 208 -2.83 -9.04 -0.96
N ASN A 209 -4.05 -9.17 -0.43
CA ASN A 209 -5.04 -8.09 -0.43
C ASN A 209 -5.66 -7.81 0.96
N ALA A 210 -4.90 -8.02 2.02
CA ALA A 210 -5.36 -7.91 3.42
C ALA A 210 -5.48 -6.47 3.97
N MET A 211 -5.76 -5.45 3.15
CA MET A 211 -5.78 -4.05 3.63
C MET A 211 -7.06 -3.70 4.39
N THR A 212 -6.93 -3.51 5.70
CA THR A 212 -8.03 -3.16 6.61
C THR A 212 -7.88 -1.77 7.23
N LYS A 213 -6.97 -0.91 6.78
CA LYS A 213 -6.82 0.53 7.11
C LYS A 213 -5.58 1.05 6.38
N GLY A 214 -5.15 2.29 6.65
CA GLY A 214 -3.92 2.92 6.14
C GLY A 214 -2.64 2.13 6.40
N CYS A 215 -1.77 2.59 7.31
CA CYS A 215 -0.54 1.84 7.60
C CYS A 215 -0.86 0.58 8.44
N LEU A 216 -0.39 -0.58 7.98
CA LEU A 216 -0.57 -1.86 8.70
C LEU A 216 0.65 -2.30 9.52
N ALA A 217 1.75 -1.55 9.47
CA ALA A 217 3.01 -1.94 10.10
C ALA A 217 2.82 -2.20 11.59
N GLY A 218 3.14 -3.41 12.06
CA GLY A 218 2.95 -3.83 13.46
C GLY A 218 1.49 -3.99 13.93
N THR A 219 0.50 -3.68 13.08
CA THR A 219 -0.94 -3.74 13.43
C THR A 219 -1.70 -4.86 12.72
N GLY A 220 -1.31 -5.18 11.49
CA GLY A 220 -1.87 -6.28 10.70
C GLY A 220 -0.84 -6.97 9.79
N VAL A 221 0.38 -6.44 9.73
CA VAL A 221 1.52 -7.07 9.05
C VAL A 221 2.77 -6.93 9.93
N CYS A 222 3.68 -7.90 9.81
CA CYS A 222 5.08 -7.80 10.20
C CYS A 222 5.94 -8.47 9.14
N PHE A 223 7.24 -8.16 9.15
CA PHE A 223 8.24 -8.84 8.33
C PHE A 223 9.15 -9.66 9.24
N VAL A 224 9.44 -10.90 8.85
CA VAL A 224 10.43 -11.75 9.52
C VAL A 224 11.59 -11.95 8.55
N SER A 225 12.78 -11.54 8.95
CA SER A 225 13.99 -11.68 8.14
C SER A 225 14.42 -13.14 8.04
N HIS A 226 15.32 -13.43 7.10
CA HIS A 226 15.94 -14.76 7.00
C HIS A 226 16.81 -15.12 8.23
N ARG A 227 17.18 -14.13 9.07
CA ARG A 227 17.90 -14.35 10.34
C ARG A 227 16.97 -14.43 11.55
N GLY A 228 15.66 -14.28 11.32
CA GLY A 228 14.62 -14.36 12.35
C GLY A 228 14.32 -13.04 13.06
N GLU A 229 14.94 -11.91 12.69
CA GLU A 229 14.55 -10.59 13.20
C GLU A 229 13.13 -10.25 12.73
N VAL A 230 12.34 -9.65 13.60
CA VAL A 230 10.96 -9.26 13.32
C VAL A 230 10.86 -7.74 13.26
N PHE A 231 10.32 -7.23 12.17
CA PHE A 231 10.13 -5.81 11.90
C PHE A 231 8.65 -5.49 11.67
N PRO A 232 8.20 -4.24 11.90
CA PRO A 232 6.81 -3.84 11.66
C PRO A 232 6.32 -4.04 10.23
N CYS A 233 7.19 -3.87 9.24
CA CYS A 233 6.92 -4.18 7.84
C CYS A 233 8.25 -4.37 7.11
N GLY A 234 8.21 -4.71 5.82
CA GLY A 234 9.42 -4.89 5.01
C GLY A 234 10.27 -3.63 4.80
N TYR A 235 9.80 -2.45 5.26
CA TYR A 235 10.44 -1.16 5.04
C TYR A 235 10.77 -0.39 6.33
N LEU A 236 10.26 -0.77 7.50
CA LEU A 236 10.55 -0.05 8.75
C LEU A 236 11.66 -0.81 9.51
N PRO A 237 12.93 -0.36 9.47
CA PRO A 237 14.06 -1.10 10.01
C PRO A 237 14.22 -0.89 11.53
N VAL A 238 13.13 -1.02 12.27
CA VAL A 238 13.12 -0.99 13.74
C VAL A 238 12.74 -2.38 14.23
N GLU A 239 13.66 -3.05 14.93
CA GLU A 239 13.47 -4.45 15.36
C GLU A 239 12.49 -4.52 16.54
N ALA A 240 11.47 -5.38 16.42
CA ALA A 240 10.53 -5.70 17.50
C ALA A 240 10.99 -6.91 18.35
N GLY A 241 11.84 -7.77 17.80
CA GLY A 241 12.38 -8.96 18.46
C GLY A 241 12.92 -9.98 17.47
N ASN A 242 13.25 -11.19 17.94
CA ASN A 242 13.78 -12.26 17.09
C ASN A 242 13.15 -13.63 17.39
N ILE A 243 12.56 -14.29 16.38
CA ILE A 243 11.86 -15.58 16.54
C ILE A 243 12.78 -16.75 16.90
N ARG A 244 14.10 -16.57 16.80
CA ARG A 244 15.09 -17.56 17.24
C ARG A 244 15.38 -17.45 18.75
N ARG A 245 14.91 -16.39 19.40
CA ARG A 245 15.16 -16.10 20.82
C ARG A 245 13.89 -16.13 21.66
N GLN A 246 12.76 -15.69 21.10
CA GLN A 246 11.47 -15.69 21.79
C GLN A 246 10.32 -16.09 20.84
N PRO A 247 9.19 -16.62 21.37
CA PRO A 247 8.06 -16.99 20.54
C PRO A 247 7.51 -15.81 19.73
N PHE A 248 7.11 -16.06 18.48
CA PHE A 248 6.53 -15.02 17.63
C PHE A 248 5.32 -14.32 18.28
N ARG A 249 4.50 -15.07 19.02
CA ARG A 249 3.34 -14.54 19.74
C ARG A 249 3.72 -13.43 20.72
N GLU A 250 4.77 -13.61 21.50
CA GLU A 250 5.26 -12.62 22.47
C GLU A 250 5.75 -11.35 21.76
N ILE A 251 6.50 -11.50 20.65
CA ILE A 251 6.91 -10.36 19.82
C ILE A 251 5.69 -9.62 19.29
N TRP A 252 4.71 -10.37 18.78
CA TRP A 252 3.51 -9.81 18.18
C TRP A 252 2.62 -9.13 19.20
N GLU A 253 2.34 -9.75 20.34
CA GLU A 253 1.37 -9.25 21.33
C GLU A 253 1.99 -8.19 22.26
N ASP A 254 3.25 -8.40 22.69
CA ASP A 254 3.79 -7.72 23.87
C ASP A 254 5.00 -6.80 23.59
N SER A 255 5.53 -6.76 22.36
CA SER A 255 6.65 -5.86 22.06
C SER A 255 6.24 -4.39 22.23
N ALA A 256 7.14 -3.59 22.84
CA ALA A 256 6.93 -2.16 23.02
C ALA A 256 6.69 -1.46 21.68
N LEU A 257 7.49 -1.80 20.66
CA LEU A 257 7.37 -1.24 19.32
C LEU A 257 6.00 -1.48 18.68
N PHE A 258 5.47 -2.70 18.72
CA PHE A 258 4.15 -2.96 18.14
C PHE A 258 3.03 -2.37 18.97
N THR A 259 3.19 -2.29 20.30
CA THR A 259 2.25 -1.59 21.18
C THR A 259 2.15 -0.11 20.79
N GLU A 260 3.28 0.57 20.62
CA GLU A 260 3.33 1.97 20.18
C GLU A 260 2.70 2.17 18.79
N LEU A 261 3.06 1.34 17.81
CA LEU A 261 2.52 1.44 16.44
C LEU A 261 1.01 1.20 16.35
N ARG A 262 0.42 0.50 17.34
CA ARG A 262 -1.02 0.27 17.44
C ARG A 262 -1.76 1.45 18.06
N ASP A 263 -1.08 2.32 18.78
CA ASP A 263 -1.66 3.47 19.44
C ASP A 263 -1.61 4.72 18.55
N SER A 264 -2.74 5.04 17.93
CA SER A 264 -2.86 6.23 17.06
C SER A 264 -2.82 7.55 17.84
N SER A 265 -2.92 7.54 19.17
CA SER A 265 -2.77 8.74 19.99
C SER A 265 -1.32 9.22 20.09
N LEU A 266 -0.36 8.33 19.85
CA LEU A 266 1.08 8.61 19.86
C LEU A 266 1.61 9.19 18.53
N LEU A 267 0.76 9.32 17.50
CA LEU A 267 1.17 9.95 16.24
C LEU A 267 1.53 11.42 16.47
N GLY A 268 2.71 11.81 16.02
CA GLY A 268 3.25 13.17 16.08
C GLY A 268 2.93 14.02 14.85
N GLY A 269 3.41 15.27 14.90
CA GLY A 269 3.26 16.27 13.83
C GLY A 269 1.81 16.48 13.40
N LYS A 270 1.59 16.84 12.14
CA LYS A 270 0.24 17.04 11.59
C LYS A 270 -0.60 15.76 11.60
N CYS A 271 0.03 14.58 11.54
CA CYS A 271 -0.67 13.31 11.57
C CYS A 271 -1.40 13.08 12.90
N GLY A 272 -0.85 13.52 14.03
CA GLY A 272 -1.49 13.44 15.35
C GLY A 272 -2.76 14.29 15.50
N LEU A 273 -2.77 15.42 14.80
CA LEU A 273 -3.87 16.41 14.80
C LEU A 273 -4.91 16.16 13.69
N CYS A 274 -4.61 15.27 12.74
CA CYS A 274 -5.41 15.04 11.54
C CYS A 274 -6.71 14.31 11.83
N GLU A 275 -7.81 14.80 11.26
CA GLU A 275 -9.13 14.18 11.28
C GLU A 275 -9.17 12.80 10.60
N PHE A 276 -8.15 12.48 9.79
CA PHE A 276 -8.01 11.20 9.09
C PHE A 276 -7.05 10.22 9.79
N LYS A 277 -6.54 10.53 10.99
CA LYS A 277 -5.49 9.73 11.65
C LYS A 277 -5.84 8.25 11.84
N ASN A 278 -7.10 7.95 12.12
CA ASN A 278 -7.58 6.57 12.34
C ASN A 278 -7.82 5.77 11.05
N VAL A 279 -7.71 6.42 9.88
CA VAL A 279 -7.96 5.80 8.58
C VAL A 279 -6.70 5.80 7.72
N CYS A 280 -5.95 6.90 7.71
CA CYS A 280 -4.69 7.05 6.99
C CYS A 280 -3.50 6.77 7.90
N GLY A 281 -3.27 7.63 8.91
CA GLY A 281 -2.14 7.52 9.84
C GLY A 281 -0.75 7.74 9.24
N GLY A 282 -0.58 7.83 7.91
CA GLY A 282 0.72 8.04 7.24
C GLY A 282 1.65 6.82 7.26
N CYS A 283 2.63 6.74 6.35
CA CYS A 283 3.55 5.60 6.29
C CYS A 283 4.62 5.72 7.37
N ARG A 284 4.57 4.86 8.40
CA ARG A 284 5.53 4.86 9.51
C ARG A 284 6.98 4.60 9.05
N ALA A 285 7.15 3.78 8.01
CA ALA A 285 8.44 3.52 7.40
C ALA A 285 9.03 4.76 6.69
N ARG A 286 8.18 5.57 6.05
CA ARG A 286 8.64 6.79 5.36
C ARG A 286 8.93 7.92 6.34
N ALA A 287 8.08 8.10 7.35
CA ALA A 287 8.36 9.00 8.46
C ALA A 287 9.75 8.68 9.06
N TYR A 288 9.99 7.42 9.42
CA TYR A 288 11.29 6.99 9.92
C TYR A 288 12.45 7.21 8.92
N GLY A 289 12.28 6.80 7.66
CA GLY A 289 13.35 6.92 6.66
C GLY A 289 13.79 8.35 6.38
N MET A 290 12.93 9.34 6.63
CA MET A 290 13.22 10.75 6.36
C MET A 290 13.55 11.58 7.60
N THR A 291 12.99 11.24 8.76
CA THR A 291 13.13 12.05 9.98
C THR A 291 13.72 11.29 11.16
N MET A 292 13.94 9.97 11.02
CA MET A 292 14.28 9.06 12.10
C MET A 292 13.19 8.92 13.19
N GLU A 293 11.97 9.41 12.93
CA GLU A 293 10.84 9.32 13.85
C GLU A 293 9.71 8.47 13.24
N TYR A 294 9.58 7.20 13.63
CA TYR A 294 8.55 6.31 13.07
C TYR A 294 7.12 6.69 13.50
N MET A 295 6.96 7.42 14.60
CA MET A 295 5.69 8.01 15.02
C MET A 295 5.48 9.44 14.51
N GLY A 296 6.45 10.01 13.77
CA GLY A 296 6.37 11.35 13.21
C GLY A 296 5.29 11.52 12.12
N GLU A 297 5.20 12.73 11.58
CA GLU A 297 4.30 12.95 10.46
C GLU A 297 4.80 12.29 9.17
N GLU A 298 3.87 12.09 8.25
CA GLU A 298 4.18 11.56 6.93
C GLU A 298 4.61 12.73 6.00
N PRO A 299 5.90 12.80 5.63
CA PRO A 299 6.50 13.96 4.96
C PRO A 299 5.98 14.19 3.54
N PHE A 300 5.42 13.18 2.88
CA PHE A 300 4.89 13.27 1.52
C PHE A 300 3.40 13.63 1.46
N CYS A 301 2.77 13.84 2.61
CA CYS A 301 1.40 14.29 2.69
C CYS A 301 1.32 15.77 2.30
N THR A 302 0.62 16.15 1.24
CA THR A 302 0.35 17.57 0.93
C THR A 302 -0.85 18.13 1.70
N TYR A 303 -1.61 17.26 2.37
CA TYR A 303 -2.80 17.65 3.10
C TYR A 303 -2.47 18.37 4.41
N GLU A 304 -3.21 19.46 4.66
CA GLU A 304 -3.20 20.20 5.91
C GLU A 304 -4.50 19.94 6.70
N PRO A 305 -4.41 19.42 7.94
CA PRO A 305 -5.56 19.18 8.81
C PRO A 305 -6.46 20.41 8.97
N MET A 306 -7.78 20.20 9.07
CA MET A 306 -8.73 21.29 9.32
C MET A 306 -8.38 22.15 10.54
N VAL A 307 -7.86 21.53 11.61
CA VAL A 307 -7.48 22.25 12.84
C VAL A 307 -6.31 23.21 12.61
N MET A 308 -5.37 22.86 11.73
CA MET A 308 -4.21 23.70 11.40
C MET A 308 -4.63 24.88 10.50
N ARG A 309 -5.43 24.61 9.47
CA ARG A 309 -5.96 25.67 8.58
C ARG A 309 -6.75 26.73 9.35
N ARG A 310 -7.63 26.30 10.26
CA ARG A 310 -8.41 27.23 11.11
C ARG A 310 -7.53 28.07 12.03
N ALA A 311 -6.39 27.56 12.48
CA ALA A 311 -5.44 28.31 13.29
C ALA A 311 -4.64 29.32 12.45
N GLY A 312 -4.32 28.98 11.20
CA GLY A 312 -3.69 29.91 10.24
C GLY A 312 -4.63 31.04 9.77
N ASP A 313 -5.94 30.77 9.70
CA ASP A 313 -6.97 31.76 9.32
C ASP A 313 -7.43 32.64 10.50
N ALA A 314 -6.95 32.40 11.72
CA ALA A 314 -7.29 33.23 12.86
C ALA A 314 -6.63 34.62 12.72
N PRO A 315 -7.39 35.73 12.75
CA PRO A 315 -6.79 37.05 12.67
C PRO A 315 -5.82 37.25 13.84
N ILE A 316 -4.58 37.62 13.52
CA ILE A 316 -3.57 38.02 14.52
C ILE A 316 -4.09 39.31 15.16
N ASN A 317 -4.80 39.20 16.28
CA ASN A 317 -5.11 40.36 17.11
C ASN A 317 -3.82 40.81 17.80
N LEU A 318 -3.04 41.64 17.11
CA LEU A 318 -2.02 42.51 17.68
C LEU A 318 -2.72 43.59 18.53
N HIS A 319 -3.20 43.20 19.72
CA HIS A 319 -3.39 44.18 20.78
C HIS A 319 -2.03 44.48 21.38
N LEU A 320 -1.34 45.46 20.76
CA LEU A 320 -0.33 46.24 21.44
C LEU A 320 -1.01 46.93 22.63
N SER A 321 -0.73 46.44 23.83
CA SER A 321 -0.96 47.20 25.05
C SER A 321 0.05 48.36 25.08
N GLU A 322 -0.34 49.52 24.59
CA GLU A 322 0.34 50.76 24.96
C GLU A 322 0.07 51.03 26.44
N SER A 323 1.02 50.61 27.27
CA SER A 323 1.15 51.08 28.63
C SER A 323 1.55 52.55 28.60
N THR A 324 0.62 53.37 29.09
CA THR A 324 0.77 54.72 29.64
C THR A 324 2.18 55.07 30.12
N ASN A 325 2.66 56.25 29.70
CA ASN A 325 3.53 57.11 30.49
C ASN A 325 3.07 58.57 30.31
#